data_AF-A0A7S2UBM6-F1
#
_entry.id   AF-A0A7S2UBM6-F1
#
_cell.length_a   1.000
_cell.length_b   1.000
_cell.length_c   1.000
_cell.angle_alpha   90.00
_cell.angle_beta   90.00
_cell.angle_gamma   90.00
#
_symmetry.space_group_name_H-M   'P 1'
#
loop_
_entity.id
_entity.type
_entity.pdbx_description
1 polymer ?
#
loop_
_entity_poly.entity_id
_entity_poly.type
_entity_poly.pdbx_seq_one_letter_code
_entity_poly.pdbx_strand_id
1 'polypeptide(L)'
;AFVPPTKPLLSQRHTQLKAAPSTAPGVAPPIGFFDPAGLSRGLDTEDEEFKFLQAAEIKHGRVAMLAVLGYVVPYFFKLPGILDTTTGLAFADVPAGHAAVTKLPSFGLVQILLLNGILEGATWDIMYKEPGYAGPGRIPMIQKNPEKLKTLATQEINNGRLAMVAILGLIAQELIGNPVLK
;
A
#
# COMPACT_ATOMS: atom_id res chain seq x y z
N ALA A 1 -56.89 12.64 42.42
CA ALA A 1 -55.44 12.66 42.69
C ALA A 1 -54.71 12.67 41.34
N PHE A 2 -53.77 13.59 41.19
CA PHE A 2 -53.03 13.90 39.96
C PHE A 2 -52.09 12.73 39.58
N VAL A 3 -52.22 12.20 38.36
CA VAL A 3 -51.28 11.19 37.81
C VAL A 3 -50.05 11.95 37.29
N PRO A 4 -48.82 11.63 37.73
CA PRO A 4 -47.63 12.35 37.30
C PRO A 4 -47.33 12.08 35.82
N PRO A 5 -46.82 13.06 35.06
CA PRO A 5 -46.44 12.85 33.67
C PRO A 5 -45.22 11.92 33.61
N THR A 6 -45.40 10.73 33.03
CA THR A 6 -44.29 9.86 32.67
C THR A 6 -43.47 10.55 31.60
N LYS A 7 -42.27 11.02 31.95
CA LYS A 7 -41.31 11.59 31.00
C LYS A 7 -41.06 10.54 29.91
N PRO A 8 -41.19 10.87 28.60
CA PRO A 8 -40.73 9.97 27.56
C PRO A 8 -39.22 9.80 27.74
N LEU A 9 -38.77 8.54 27.79
CA LEU A 9 -37.34 8.22 27.73
C LEU A 9 -36.85 8.66 26.35
N LEU A 10 -36.38 9.91 26.25
CA LEU A 10 -35.63 10.36 25.09
C LEU A 10 -34.39 9.47 25.02
N SER A 11 -34.46 8.46 24.15
CA SER A 11 -33.32 7.71 23.68
C SER A 11 -32.43 8.66 22.88
N GLN A 12 -31.71 9.53 23.59
CA GLN A 12 -30.61 10.29 23.03
C GLN A 12 -29.43 9.35 22.85
N ARG A 13 -29.53 8.44 21.88
CA ARG A 13 -28.34 7.88 21.25
C ARG A 13 -27.82 8.92 20.27
N HIS A 14 -27.04 9.87 20.78
CA HIS A 14 -26.00 10.50 19.95
C HIS A 14 -24.89 9.46 19.71
N THR A 15 -25.22 8.37 18.99
CA THR A 15 -24.18 7.69 18.22
C THR A 15 -23.97 8.58 17.02
N GLN A 16 -22.90 9.38 17.05
CA GLN A 16 -22.26 9.82 15.81
C GLN A 16 -22.28 8.61 14.88
N LEU A 17 -22.86 8.73 13.68
CA LEU A 17 -22.82 7.65 12.69
C LEU A 17 -21.34 7.42 12.38
N LYS A 18 -20.71 6.49 13.10
CA LYS A 18 -19.33 6.07 12.85
C LYS A 18 -19.31 5.61 11.40
N ALA A 19 -18.36 6.15 10.64
CA ALA A 19 -18.31 5.89 9.20
C ALA A 19 -18.17 4.39 8.98
N ALA A 20 -19.15 3.81 8.26
CA ALA A 20 -19.11 2.40 7.91
C ALA A 20 -17.89 2.12 7.00
N PRO A 21 -17.27 0.93 7.10
CA PRO A 21 -16.16 0.51 6.24
C PRO A 21 -16.45 0.62 4.74
N SER A 22 -17.74 0.60 4.35
CA SER A 22 -18.21 0.79 2.97
C SER A 22 -17.99 2.20 2.41
N THR A 23 -17.71 3.18 3.27
CA THR A 23 -17.45 4.59 2.89
C THR A 23 -15.95 4.90 2.85
N ALA A 24 -15.11 3.92 3.19
CA ALA A 24 -13.66 4.05 3.16
C ALA A 24 -13.13 4.24 1.72
N PRO A 25 -12.01 4.96 1.54
CA PRO A 25 -11.36 5.08 0.23
C PRO A 25 -10.93 3.70 -0.29
N GLY A 26 -11.06 3.46 -1.60
CA GLY A 26 -10.80 2.16 -2.22
C GLY A 26 -12.06 1.37 -2.62
N VAL A 27 -13.25 1.86 -2.25
CA VAL A 27 -14.53 1.35 -2.77
C VAL A 27 -14.81 2.03 -4.11
N ALA A 28 -14.70 1.27 -5.20
CA ALA A 28 -14.98 1.75 -6.55
C ALA A 28 -15.82 0.73 -7.34
N PRO A 29 -16.68 1.18 -8.27
CA PRO A 29 -17.30 0.30 -9.26
C PRO A 29 -16.22 -0.41 -10.10
N PRO A 30 -16.41 -1.67 -10.55
CA PRO A 30 -17.65 -2.47 -10.55
C PRO A 30 -17.88 -3.35 -9.32
N ILE A 31 -16.87 -3.57 -8.47
CA ILE A 31 -16.92 -4.52 -7.36
C ILE A 31 -17.51 -3.94 -6.07
N GLY A 32 -17.50 -2.62 -5.89
CA GLY A 32 -18.02 -1.98 -4.68
C GLY A 32 -17.25 -2.43 -3.42
N PHE A 33 -17.98 -2.67 -2.33
CA PHE A 33 -17.40 -3.12 -1.07
C PHE A 33 -17.15 -4.63 -1.11
N PHE A 34 -15.89 -5.04 -1.06
CA PHE A 34 -15.46 -6.42 -1.20
C PHE A 34 -14.83 -6.93 0.09
N ASP A 35 -15.61 -7.67 0.89
CA ASP A 35 -15.15 -8.38 2.09
C ASP A 35 -15.82 -9.77 2.21
N PRO A 36 -15.38 -10.77 1.43
CA PRO A 36 -15.96 -12.12 1.49
C PRO A 36 -15.60 -12.88 2.78
N ALA A 37 -14.45 -12.57 3.38
CA ALA A 37 -13.96 -13.21 4.61
C ALA A 37 -14.57 -12.61 5.89
N GLY A 38 -15.20 -11.44 5.79
CA GLY A 38 -15.83 -10.76 6.92
C GLY A 38 -14.82 -10.15 7.90
N LEU A 39 -13.64 -9.78 7.42
CA LEU A 39 -12.56 -9.21 8.25
C LEU A 39 -12.93 -7.84 8.83
N SER A 40 -13.92 -7.17 8.24
CA SER A 40 -14.41 -5.86 8.70
C SER A 40 -15.73 -5.95 9.50
N ARG A 41 -16.22 -7.16 9.80
CA ARG A 41 -17.50 -7.34 10.50
C ARG A 41 -17.40 -6.85 11.95
N GLY A 42 -18.23 -5.86 12.28
CA GLY A 42 -18.25 -5.27 13.62
C GLY A 42 -17.14 -4.26 13.87
N LEU A 43 -16.36 -3.92 12.83
CA LEU A 43 -15.32 -2.91 12.88
C LEU A 43 -15.80 -1.62 12.22
N ASP A 44 -15.53 -0.50 12.88
CA ASP A 44 -15.73 0.86 12.40
C ASP A 44 -14.45 1.41 11.76
N THR A 45 -14.57 2.46 10.93
CA THR A 45 -13.41 3.10 10.28
C THR A 45 -12.38 3.65 11.29
N GLU A 46 -12.81 3.91 12.52
CA GLU A 46 -11.96 4.46 13.57
C GLU A 46 -11.22 3.41 14.39
N ASP A 47 -11.56 2.12 14.23
CA ASP A 47 -10.97 1.04 15.01
C ASP A 47 -9.52 0.79 14.59
N GLU A 48 -8.67 0.50 15.58
CA GLU A 48 -7.23 0.31 15.36
C GLU A 48 -6.94 -0.87 14.43
N GLU A 49 -7.72 -1.95 14.54
CA GLU A 49 -7.60 -3.11 13.66
C GLU A 49 -7.94 -2.77 12.21
N PHE A 50 -8.97 -1.97 11.96
CA PHE A 50 -9.32 -1.53 10.60
C PHE A 50 -8.26 -0.60 10.01
N LYS A 51 -7.75 0.34 10.81
CA LYS A 51 -6.65 1.23 10.41
C LYS A 51 -5.38 0.46 10.12
N PHE A 52 -5.08 -0.59 10.90
CA PHE A 52 -3.97 -1.49 10.65
C PHE A 52 -4.11 -2.24 9.31
N LEU A 53 -5.29 -2.82 9.04
CA LEU A 53 -5.57 -3.51 7.78
C LEU A 53 -5.46 -2.57 6.58
N GLN A 54 -5.98 -1.35 6.69
CA GLN A 54 -5.87 -0.34 5.65
C GLN A 54 -4.42 0.14 5.44
N ALA A 55 -3.67 0.36 6.53
CA ALA A 55 -2.26 0.73 6.44
C ALA A 55 -1.43 -0.41 5.80
N ALA A 56 -1.71 -1.66 6.17
CA ALA A 56 -1.07 -2.82 5.57
C ALA A 56 -1.37 -2.91 4.08
N GLU A 57 -2.63 -2.75 3.66
CA GLU A 57 -3.01 -2.72 2.24
C GLU A 57 -2.25 -1.64 1.45
N ILE A 58 -2.18 -0.41 1.99
CA ILE A 58 -1.48 0.70 1.33
C ILE A 58 0.03 0.44 1.25
N LYS A 59 0.66 -0.08 2.32
CA LYS A 59 2.09 -0.45 2.31
C LYS A 59 2.39 -1.49 1.23
N HIS A 60 1.64 -2.59 1.20
CA HIS A 60 1.82 -3.65 0.21
C HIS A 60 1.55 -3.12 -1.21
N GLY A 61 0.53 -2.30 -1.39
CA GLY A 61 0.23 -1.65 -2.67
C GLY A 61 1.36 -0.75 -3.17
N ARG A 62 1.96 0.08 -2.30
CA ARG A 62 3.10 0.94 -2.65
C ARG A 62 4.34 0.13 -3.02
N VAL A 63 4.67 -0.87 -2.22
CA VAL A 63 5.80 -1.78 -2.49
C VAL A 63 5.57 -2.50 -3.82
N ALA A 64 4.36 -2.99 -4.09
CA ALA A 64 4.02 -3.64 -5.34
C ALA A 64 4.10 -2.69 -6.55
N MET A 65 3.64 -1.44 -6.42
CA MET A 65 3.76 -0.43 -7.48
C MET A 65 5.23 -0.15 -7.84
N LEU A 66 6.10 -0.02 -6.82
CA LEU A 66 7.54 0.14 -7.03
C LEU A 66 8.18 -1.14 -7.59
N ALA A 67 7.72 -2.32 -7.18
CA ALA A 67 8.21 -3.60 -7.68
C ALA A 67 7.88 -3.80 -9.16
N VAL A 68 6.66 -3.47 -9.61
CA VAL A 68 6.29 -3.54 -11.03
C VAL A 68 7.15 -2.60 -11.86
N LEU A 69 7.35 -1.35 -11.41
CA LEU A 69 8.21 -0.40 -12.11
C LEU A 69 9.67 -0.87 -12.12
N GLY A 70 10.17 -1.36 -10.99
CA GLY A 70 11.52 -1.92 -10.87
C GLY A 70 11.73 -3.21 -11.65
N TYR A 71 10.66 -3.96 -11.94
CA TYR A 71 10.71 -5.12 -12.83
C TYR A 71 10.79 -4.68 -14.30
N VAL A 72 9.96 -3.71 -14.72
CA VAL A 72 9.83 -3.30 -16.13
C VAL A 72 10.97 -2.40 -16.59
N VAL A 73 11.40 -1.41 -15.79
CA VAL A 73 12.40 -0.41 -16.20
C VAL A 73 13.75 -1.01 -16.63
N PRO A 74 14.34 -2.01 -15.93
CA PRO A 74 15.62 -2.60 -16.31
C PRO A 74 15.64 -3.32 -17.66
N TYR A 75 14.48 -3.65 -18.24
CA TYR A 75 14.41 -4.18 -19.61
C TYR A 75 14.67 -3.10 -20.66
N PHE A 76 14.30 -1.85 -20.38
CA PHE A 76 14.45 -0.73 -21.33
C PHE A 76 15.69 0.11 -21.06
N PHE A 77 16.07 0.26 -19.79
CA PHE A 77 17.16 1.14 -19.40
C PHE A 77 17.96 0.55 -18.23
N LYS A 78 19.27 0.44 -18.43
CA LYS A 78 20.24 0.07 -17.39
C LYS A 78 21.14 1.26 -17.11
N LEU A 79 21.45 1.49 -15.84
CA LEU A 79 22.33 2.59 -15.44
C LEU A 79 23.76 2.33 -15.99
N PRO A 80 24.44 3.35 -16.51
CA PRO A 80 25.85 3.22 -16.87
C PRO A 80 26.71 3.24 -15.60
N GLY A 81 27.56 2.23 -15.40
CA GLY A 81 28.52 2.20 -14.30
C GLY A 81 28.89 0.80 -13.80
N ILE A 82 29.70 0.78 -12.75
CA ILE A 82 30.10 -0.42 -12.01
C ILE A 82 29.26 -0.48 -10.74
N LEU A 83 28.59 -1.62 -10.53
CA LEU A 83 27.80 -1.92 -9.34
C LEU A 83 28.67 -2.23 -8.14
N ASP A 84 29.77 -2.93 -8.37
CA ASP A 84 30.68 -3.38 -7.34
C ASP A 84 32.13 -3.24 -7.78
N THR A 85 32.85 -2.34 -7.11
CA THR A 85 34.27 -2.08 -7.38
C THR A 85 35.15 -3.28 -7.01
N THR A 86 34.68 -4.19 -6.15
CA THR A 86 35.46 -5.35 -5.70
C THR A 86 35.37 -6.53 -6.67
N THR A 87 34.23 -6.73 -7.33
CA THR A 87 34.01 -7.80 -8.33
C THR A 87 34.04 -7.31 -9.77
N GLY A 88 34.05 -5.99 -10.00
CA GLY A 88 34.02 -5.40 -11.33
C GLY A 88 32.68 -5.55 -12.06
N LEU A 89 31.61 -5.93 -11.34
CA LEU A 89 30.30 -6.19 -11.91
C LEU A 89 29.70 -4.88 -12.47
N ALA A 90 29.36 -4.84 -13.77
CA ALA A 90 28.67 -3.71 -14.36
C ALA A 90 27.14 -3.86 -14.21
N PHE A 91 26.43 -2.72 -14.15
CA PHE A 91 24.96 -2.72 -14.20
C PHE A 91 24.40 -3.37 -15.48
N ALA A 92 25.19 -3.40 -16.56
CA ALA A 92 24.83 -4.04 -17.83
C ALA A 92 24.68 -5.56 -17.68
N ASP A 93 25.50 -6.20 -16.86
CA ASP A 93 25.60 -7.66 -16.73
C ASP A 93 24.55 -8.27 -15.80
N VAL A 94 23.79 -7.43 -15.10
CA VAL A 94 22.68 -7.89 -14.25
C VAL A 94 21.50 -8.29 -15.14
N PRO A 95 21.01 -9.55 -15.05
CA PRO A 95 19.83 -9.97 -15.78
C PRO A 95 18.61 -9.19 -15.28
N ALA A 96 17.69 -8.84 -16.17
CA ALA A 96 16.41 -8.27 -15.76
C ALA A 96 15.52 -9.38 -15.17
N GLY A 97 14.63 -9.02 -14.24
CA GLY A 97 13.70 -9.94 -13.59
C GLY A 97 14.16 -10.46 -12.22
N HIS A 98 13.56 -11.56 -11.77
CA HIS A 98 13.84 -12.14 -10.45
C HIS A 98 15.31 -12.57 -10.29
N ALA A 99 15.94 -13.02 -11.39
CA ALA A 99 17.35 -13.44 -11.38
C ALA A 99 18.32 -12.33 -10.93
N ALA A 100 17.94 -11.05 -11.06
CA ALA A 100 18.74 -9.90 -10.62
C ALA A 100 19.09 -9.99 -9.12
N VAL A 101 18.14 -10.43 -8.29
CA VAL A 101 18.31 -10.49 -6.84
C VAL A 101 19.42 -11.46 -6.43
N THR A 102 19.56 -12.57 -7.17
CA THR A 102 20.60 -13.58 -6.89
C THR A 102 21.99 -13.18 -7.36
N LYS A 103 22.09 -12.21 -8.27
CA LYS A 103 23.35 -11.71 -8.84
C LYS A 103 23.94 -10.54 -8.07
N LEU A 104 23.16 -9.89 -7.20
CA LEU A 104 23.64 -8.79 -6.38
C LEU A 104 24.60 -9.30 -5.30
N PRO A 105 25.68 -8.56 -4.99
CA PRO A 105 26.56 -8.91 -3.88
C PRO A 105 25.79 -8.88 -2.56
N SER A 106 25.98 -9.88 -1.70
CA SER A 106 25.28 -10.02 -0.43
C SER A 106 25.40 -8.78 0.46
N PHE A 107 26.55 -8.09 0.39
CA PHE A 107 26.77 -6.85 1.14
C PHE A 107 25.83 -5.72 0.68
N GLY A 108 25.58 -5.58 -0.62
CA GLY A 108 24.63 -4.61 -1.15
C GLY A 108 23.19 -4.90 -0.72
N LEU A 109 22.79 -6.18 -0.72
CA LEU A 109 21.47 -6.59 -0.23
C LEU A 109 21.28 -6.26 1.26
N VAL A 110 22.31 -6.53 2.09
CA VAL A 110 22.26 -6.20 3.52
C VAL A 110 22.16 -4.69 3.72
N GLN A 111 22.86 -3.86 2.95
CA GLN A 111 22.74 -2.40 3.03
C GLN A 111 21.33 -1.91 2.71
N ILE A 112 20.71 -2.47 1.65
CA ILE A 112 19.35 -2.11 1.24
C ILE A 112 18.34 -2.52 2.33
N LEU A 113 18.45 -3.74 2.86
CA LEU A 113 17.57 -4.22 3.92
C LEU A 113 17.74 -3.43 5.22
N LEU A 114 18.98 -3.09 5.58
CA LEU A 114 19.27 -2.29 6.77
C LEU A 114 18.67 -0.89 6.64
N LEU A 115 18.86 -0.21 5.49
CA LEU A 115 18.30 1.11 5.24
C LEU A 115 16.77 1.09 5.30
N ASN A 116 16.15 0.10 4.64
CA ASN A 116 14.69 -0.08 4.69
C ASN A 116 14.20 -0.36 6.11
N GLY A 117 14.91 -1.19 6.87
CA GLY A 117 14.56 -1.49 8.27
C GLY A 117 14.63 -0.27 9.18
N ILE A 118 15.64 0.59 9.04
CA ILE A 118 15.76 1.84 9.79
C ILE A 118 14.61 2.79 9.42
N LEU A 119 14.31 2.94 8.13
CA LEU A 119 13.25 3.83 7.66
C LEU A 119 11.87 3.35 8.13
N GLU A 120 11.61 2.04 8.07
CA GLU A 120 10.36 1.47 8.55
C GLU A 120 10.23 1.59 10.07
N GLY A 121 11.31 1.35 10.83
CA GLY A 121 11.32 1.56 12.28
C GLY A 121 11.03 3.00 12.69
N ALA A 122 11.56 3.98 11.96
CA ALA A 122 11.34 5.40 12.24
C ALA A 122 9.93 5.90 11.87
N THR A 123 9.25 5.22 10.94
CA THR A 123 7.95 5.65 10.40
C THR A 123 6.77 4.79 10.87
N TRP A 124 7.04 3.76 11.67
CA TRP A 124 6.05 2.78 12.14
C TRP A 124 4.84 3.45 12.78
N ASP A 125 5.04 4.22 13.85
CA ASP A 125 3.95 4.83 14.61
C ASP A 125 3.13 5.82 13.79
N ILE A 126 3.79 6.57 12.90
CA ILE A 126 3.15 7.59 12.06
C ILE A 126 2.20 6.93 11.05
N MET A 127 2.61 5.78 10.50
CA MET A 127 1.90 5.14 9.40
C MET A 127 0.68 4.32 9.85
N TYR A 128 0.71 3.79 11.08
CA TYR A 128 -0.44 3.06 11.64
C TYR A 128 -1.47 3.98 12.31
N LYS A 129 -1.04 5.15 12.81
CA LYS A 129 -1.94 6.11 13.44
C LYS A 129 -2.82 6.86 12.43
N GLU A 130 -2.29 7.10 11.23
CA GLU A 130 -2.99 7.78 10.13
C GLU A 130 -2.81 7.01 8.81
N PRO A 131 -3.65 6.00 8.51
CA PRO A 131 -3.55 5.24 7.27
C PRO A 131 -3.69 6.18 6.07
N GLY A 132 -2.66 6.22 5.23
CA GLY A 132 -2.55 7.11 4.08
C GLY A 132 -1.66 8.33 4.28
N TYR A 133 -1.17 8.62 5.49
CA TYR A 133 -0.15 9.65 5.71
C TYR A 133 1.18 9.21 5.06
N ALA A 134 1.65 9.98 4.08
CA ALA A 134 2.87 9.69 3.32
C ALA A 134 4.00 10.62 3.76
N GLY A 135 4.31 10.63 5.05
CA GLY A 135 5.41 11.43 5.59
C GLY A 135 5.39 12.91 5.15
N PRO A 136 6.53 13.61 5.23
CA PRO A 136 6.63 15.01 4.81
C PRO A 136 6.56 15.24 3.27
N GLY A 137 6.24 14.21 2.47
CA GLY A 137 6.33 14.24 1.01
C GLY A 137 5.02 14.49 0.25
N ARG A 138 3.89 14.72 0.93
CA ARG A 138 2.65 15.10 0.23
C ARG A 138 2.78 16.52 -0.33
N ILE A 139 2.53 16.67 -1.63
CA ILE A 139 2.49 17.97 -2.31
C ILE A 139 1.41 18.84 -1.61
N PRO A 140 1.78 19.97 -0.97
CA PRO A 140 0.85 20.79 -0.18
C PRO A 140 -0.38 21.27 -0.96
N MET A 141 -0.26 21.36 -2.29
CA MET A 141 -1.34 21.74 -3.22
C MET A 141 -2.51 20.74 -3.22
N ILE A 142 -2.23 19.45 -3.01
CA ILE A 142 -3.25 18.39 -3.05
C ILE A 142 -4.04 18.34 -1.74
N GLN A 143 -3.45 18.82 -0.63
CA GLN A 143 -4.04 18.78 0.71
C GLN A 143 -5.20 19.77 0.90
N LYS A 144 -5.29 20.82 0.06
CA LYS A 144 -6.29 21.88 0.20
C LYS A 144 -7.72 21.48 -0.21
N ASN A 145 -7.91 20.35 -0.90
CA ASN A 145 -9.25 19.91 -1.34
C ASN A 145 -9.58 18.48 -0.85
N PRO A 146 -10.49 18.32 0.13
CA PRO A 146 -10.80 17.03 0.76
C PRO A 146 -11.46 16.03 -0.20
N GLU A 147 -12.20 16.49 -1.20
CA GLU A 147 -12.84 15.61 -2.19
C GLU A 147 -11.80 15.02 -3.14
N LYS A 148 -10.89 15.86 -3.63
CA LYS A 148 -9.81 15.43 -4.52
C LYS A 148 -8.87 14.45 -3.81
N LEU A 149 -8.61 14.64 -2.51
CA LEU A 149 -7.84 13.69 -1.71
C LEU A 149 -8.47 12.29 -1.67
N LYS A 150 -9.77 12.18 -1.45
CA LYS A 150 -10.48 10.89 -1.43
C LYS A 150 -10.41 10.19 -2.79
N THR A 151 -10.53 10.95 -3.88
CA THR A 151 -10.41 10.38 -5.25
C THR A 151 -9.00 9.86 -5.52
N LEU A 152 -7.96 10.62 -5.15
CA LEU A 152 -6.57 10.22 -5.34
C LEU A 152 -6.19 9.03 -4.46
N ALA A 153 -6.64 9.00 -3.21
CA ALA A 153 -6.44 7.86 -2.32
C ALA A 153 -7.10 6.59 -2.87
N THR A 154 -8.30 6.72 -3.44
CA THR A 154 -8.99 5.59 -4.09
C THR A 154 -8.23 5.10 -5.34
N GLN A 155 -7.68 6.02 -6.15
CA GLN A 155 -6.84 5.68 -7.29
C GLN A 155 -5.53 5.00 -6.85
N GLU A 156 -4.89 5.48 -5.79
CA GLU A 156 -3.69 4.87 -5.21
C GLU A 156 -3.95 3.42 -4.78
N ILE A 157 -5.02 3.18 -4.02
CA ILE A 157 -5.38 1.84 -3.54
C ILE A 157 -5.71 0.92 -4.71
N ASN A 158 -6.49 1.38 -5.69
CA ASN A 158 -6.86 0.55 -6.84
C ASN A 158 -5.66 0.20 -7.72
N ASN A 159 -4.75 1.15 -7.95
CA ASN A 159 -3.49 0.89 -8.65
C ASN A 159 -2.58 -0.05 -7.83
N GLY A 160 -2.56 0.10 -6.50
CA GLY A 160 -1.85 -0.81 -5.60
C GLY A 160 -2.37 -2.24 -5.67
N ARG A 161 -3.70 -2.44 -5.62
CA ARG A 161 -4.36 -3.76 -5.78
C ARG A 161 -4.01 -4.40 -7.11
N LEU A 162 -4.08 -3.63 -8.20
CA LEU A 162 -3.70 -4.10 -9.52
C LEU A 162 -2.21 -4.49 -9.56
N ALA A 163 -1.33 -3.65 -9.00
CA ALA A 163 0.10 -3.92 -8.97
C ALA A 163 0.45 -5.18 -8.18
N MET A 164 -0.25 -5.46 -7.07
CA MET A 164 -0.06 -6.68 -6.27
C MET A 164 -0.34 -7.94 -7.08
N VAL A 165 -1.40 -7.95 -7.91
CA VAL A 165 -1.69 -9.08 -8.82
C VAL A 165 -0.72 -9.12 -9.99
N ALA A 166 -0.33 -7.95 -10.53
CA ALA A 166 0.58 -7.86 -11.67
C ALA A 166 1.97 -8.45 -11.34
N ILE A 167 2.57 -8.08 -10.20
CA ILE A 167 3.90 -8.59 -9.84
C ILE A 167 3.88 -10.10 -9.58
N LEU A 168 2.80 -10.62 -8.98
CA LEU A 168 2.61 -12.05 -8.80
C LEU A 168 2.56 -12.78 -10.15
N GLY A 169 1.81 -12.23 -11.11
CA GLY A 169 1.73 -12.76 -12.47
C GLY A 169 3.06 -12.76 -13.20
N LEU A 170 3.81 -11.64 -13.12
CA LEU A 170 5.14 -11.51 -13.74
C LEU A 170 6.12 -12.56 -13.19
N ILE A 171 6.18 -12.73 -11.87
CA ILE A 171 7.04 -13.74 -11.23
C ILE A 171 6.60 -15.15 -11.63
N ALA A 172 5.29 -15.45 -11.63
CA ALA A 172 4.79 -16.76 -12.01
C ALA A 172 5.12 -17.10 -13.48
N GLN A 173 5.01 -16.13 -14.39
CA GLN A 173 5.33 -16.32 -15.81
C GLN A 173 6.83 -16.54 -16.05
N GLU A 174 7.69 -15.82 -15.31
CA GLU A 174 9.14 -16.03 -15.35
C GLU A 174 9.52 -17.45 -14.89
N LEU A 175 8.87 -17.96 -13.82
CA LEU A 175 9.11 -19.32 -13.31
C LEU A 175 8.62 -20.43 -14.24
N ILE A 176 7.52 -20.22 -14.96
CA ILE A 176 6.93 -21.21 -15.88
C ILE A 176 7.69 -21.26 -17.23
N GLY A 177 8.59 -20.30 -17.49
CA GLY A 177 9.55 -20.37 -18.61
C GLY A 177 9.12 -19.64 -19.89
N ASN A 178 8.06 -18.84 -19.84
CA ASN A 178 7.71 -17.91 -20.93
C ASN A 178 7.87 -16.47 -20.45
N PRO A 179 9.08 -15.87 -20.59
CA PRO A 179 9.29 -14.49 -20.20
C PRO A 179 8.38 -13.57 -21.03
N VAL A 180 7.56 -12.77 -20.35
CA VAL A 180 6.63 -11.81 -20.98
C VAL A 180 7.37 -10.69 -21.72
N LEU A 181 8.56 -10.36 -21.23
CA LEU A 181 9.43 -9.32 -21.77
C LEU A 181 10.73 -9.98 -22.24
N LYS A 182 11.01 -9.89 -23.54
CA LYS A 182 12.26 -10.35 -24.18
C LYS A 182 13.18 -9.17 -24.43
#